data_AF-A0AAV6GXU2-F1
#
_entry.id   AF-A0AAV6GXU2-F1
#
_cell.length_a   1.000
_cell.length_b   1.000
_cell.length_c   1.000
_cell.angle_alpha   90.00
_cell.angle_beta   90.00
_cell.angle_gamma   90.00
#
_symmetry.space_group_name_H-M   'P 1'
#
loop_
_entity.id
_entity.type
_entity.pdbx_description
1 polymer ?
#
loop_
_entity_poly.entity_id
_entity_poly.type
_entity_poly.pdbx_seq_one_letter_code
_entity_poly.pdbx_strand_id
1 'polypeptide(L)'
;MKRSPCSSAWPPTWSHPLIGQSVSNFLDVLRDMLLDQFTPELWQDASFVELLLNRIHPFLAAASGGFLHCLTTKNLTCETFQIILRVFVQQFHYMEEPSRRMVLESFILPYLNSNSSGHACALNGSYYWLQNNFGPFSVLVELEDLFELNMAFDPLEVLDLLSPMQMAELMVLPLPHAQGKDEVISRVLDHLLESPVERNLQEVLGLTIILATQDEAPCEFYQAIIPRLSESVTSVPGVLEPII
;
A
#
# COMPACT_ATOMS: atom_id res chain seq x y z
N MET A 1 25.49 -53.28 -2.89
CA MET A 1 25.15 -51.95 -3.43
C MET A 1 25.09 -50.95 -2.28
N LYS A 2 26.11 -50.11 -2.13
CA LYS A 2 26.14 -49.04 -1.11
C LYS A 2 25.25 -47.90 -1.59
N ARG A 3 24.26 -47.50 -0.80
CA ARG A 3 23.48 -46.27 -1.04
C ARG A 3 24.38 -45.08 -0.75
N SER A 4 24.54 -44.21 -1.73
CA SER A 4 25.25 -42.93 -1.59
C SER A 4 24.47 -42.01 -0.63
N PRO A 5 25.13 -41.16 0.19
CA PRO A 5 24.45 -40.16 1.00
C PRO A 5 23.90 -39.06 0.08
N CYS A 6 22.69 -38.57 0.37
CA CYS A 6 22.19 -37.34 -0.24
C CYS A 6 23.19 -36.21 0.02
N SER A 7 23.82 -35.71 -1.03
CA SER A 7 24.63 -34.49 -0.98
C SER A 7 23.75 -33.34 -0.48
N SER A 8 24.19 -32.68 0.59
CA SER A 8 23.61 -31.45 1.15
C SER A 8 23.91 -30.25 0.26
N ALA A 9 23.50 -30.30 -1.00
CA ALA A 9 23.41 -29.12 -1.85
C ALA A 9 22.06 -28.47 -1.55
N TRP A 10 22.10 -27.34 -0.85
CA TRP A 10 20.93 -26.47 -0.74
C TRP A 10 20.47 -26.10 -2.15
N PRO A 11 19.16 -26.15 -2.46
CA PRO A 11 18.68 -25.71 -3.76
C PRO A 11 19.04 -24.23 -3.97
N PRO A 12 19.25 -23.79 -5.23
CA PRO A 12 19.50 -22.40 -5.54
C PRO A 12 18.35 -21.55 -4.99
N THR A 13 18.67 -20.35 -4.51
CA THR A 13 17.71 -19.32 -4.06
C THR A 13 16.48 -19.33 -4.95
N TRP A 14 15.34 -19.75 -4.38
CA TRP A 14 14.08 -19.84 -5.11
C TRP A 14 13.71 -18.43 -5.61
N SER A 15 13.88 -18.19 -6.91
CA SER A 15 13.57 -16.91 -7.54
C SER A 15 12.09 -16.71 -7.83
N HIS A 16 11.29 -17.78 -7.69
CA HIS A 16 9.84 -17.76 -7.92
C HIS A 16 9.08 -18.17 -6.66
N PRO A 17 7.99 -17.47 -6.34
CA PRO A 17 7.17 -17.83 -5.20
C PRO A 17 6.37 -19.10 -5.44
N LEU A 18 6.07 -19.76 -4.34
CA LEU A 18 5.19 -20.91 -4.25
C LEU A 18 3.79 -20.40 -3.94
N ILE A 19 2.84 -20.74 -4.79
CA ILE A 19 1.46 -20.24 -4.75
C ILE A 19 0.49 -21.44 -4.63
N GLY A 20 -0.68 -21.20 -4.03
CA GLY A 20 -1.80 -22.14 -4.00
C GLY A 20 -2.14 -22.67 -2.62
N GLN A 21 -3.29 -23.35 -2.51
CA GLN A 21 -3.86 -23.76 -1.23
C GLN A 21 -2.96 -24.69 -0.42
N SER A 22 -2.25 -25.61 -1.07
CA SER A 22 -1.30 -26.50 -0.38
C SER A 22 -0.16 -25.74 0.27
N VAL A 23 0.27 -24.63 -0.32
CA VAL A 23 1.32 -23.77 0.22
C VAL A 23 0.79 -22.97 1.42
N SER A 24 -0.42 -22.43 1.30
CA SER A 24 -1.11 -21.73 2.39
C SER A 24 -1.28 -22.63 3.62
N ASN A 25 -1.76 -23.87 3.42
CA ASN A 25 -1.91 -24.85 4.48
C ASN A 25 -0.56 -25.21 5.15
N PHE A 26 0.52 -25.27 4.38
CA PHE A 26 1.86 -25.51 4.93
C PHE A 26 2.33 -24.34 5.80
N LEU A 27 2.08 -23.09 5.39
CA LEU A 27 2.34 -21.91 6.22
C LEU A 27 1.54 -21.93 7.52
N ASP A 28 0.28 -22.36 7.48
CA ASP A 28 -0.55 -22.53 8.68
C ASP A 28 0.00 -23.60 9.62
N VAL A 29 0.56 -24.70 9.09
CA VAL A 29 1.25 -25.69 9.92
C VAL A 29 2.54 -25.13 10.50
N LEU A 30 3.31 -24.36 9.71
CA LEU A 30 4.52 -23.70 10.20
C LEU A 30 4.21 -22.64 11.28
N ARG A 31 3.07 -21.95 11.19
CA ARG A 31 2.57 -21.07 12.26
C ARG A 31 2.51 -21.82 13.58
N ASP A 32 1.74 -22.91 13.61
CA ASP A 32 1.47 -23.70 14.82
C ASP A 32 2.73 -24.39 15.36
N MET A 33 3.68 -24.74 14.49
CA MET A 33 4.89 -25.46 14.87
C MET A 33 6.07 -24.56 15.22
N LEU A 34 6.16 -23.34 14.69
CA LEU A 34 7.36 -22.50 14.81
C LEU A 34 7.07 -21.11 15.38
N LEU A 35 6.07 -20.39 14.87
CA LEU A 35 5.89 -18.98 15.21
C LEU A 35 5.34 -18.75 16.63
N ASP A 36 4.61 -19.73 17.17
CA ASP A 36 4.09 -19.70 18.54
C ASP A 36 5.10 -20.16 19.60
N GLN A 37 6.23 -20.73 19.18
CA GLN A 37 7.26 -21.20 20.11
C GLN A 37 8.33 -20.14 20.43
N PHE A 38 8.39 -19.06 19.65
CA PHE A 38 9.36 -18.00 19.86
C PHE A 38 8.93 -17.05 20.98
N THR A 39 9.89 -16.64 21.81
CA THR A 39 9.63 -15.69 22.90
C THR A 39 9.35 -14.30 22.33
N PRO A 40 8.62 -13.43 23.06
CA PRO A 40 8.31 -12.08 22.60
C PRO A 40 9.54 -11.24 22.24
N GLU A 41 10.68 -11.45 22.91
CA GLU A 41 11.92 -10.70 22.70
C GLU A 41 12.53 -10.98 21.33
N LEU A 42 12.38 -12.19 20.80
CA LEU A 42 12.88 -12.55 19.47
C LEU A 42 12.15 -11.78 18.37
N TRP A 43 10.87 -11.44 18.57
CA TRP A 43 10.08 -10.65 17.63
C TRP A 43 10.44 -9.16 17.60
N GLN A 44 11.24 -8.71 18.58
CA GLN A 44 11.84 -7.37 18.60
C GLN A 44 13.27 -7.35 18.03
N ASP A 45 13.90 -8.50 17.83
CA ASP A 45 15.23 -8.60 17.25
C ASP A 45 15.16 -8.56 15.72
N ALA A 46 15.61 -7.44 15.14
CA ALA A 46 15.63 -7.22 13.70
C ALA A 46 16.39 -8.31 12.92
N SER A 47 17.53 -8.77 13.44
CA SER A 47 18.36 -9.79 12.78
C SER A 47 17.67 -11.15 12.78
N PHE A 48 17.01 -11.48 13.89
CA PHE A 48 16.22 -12.71 13.99
C PHE A 48 15.02 -12.67 13.03
N VAL A 49 14.24 -11.60 13.04
CA VAL A 49 13.06 -11.43 12.19
C VAL A 49 13.45 -11.47 10.70
N GLU A 50 14.51 -10.75 10.31
CA GLU A 50 15.00 -10.78 8.93
C GLU A 50 15.40 -12.21 8.49
N LEU A 51 16.13 -12.93 9.34
CA LEU A 51 16.54 -14.31 9.04
C LEU A 51 15.34 -15.26 8.96
N LEU A 52 14.36 -15.14 9.85
CA LEU A 52 13.16 -15.95 9.87
C LEU A 52 12.33 -15.73 8.61
N LEU A 53 12.04 -14.48 8.27
CA LEU A 53 11.18 -14.13 7.15
C LEU A 53 11.84 -14.50 5.82
N ASN A 54 13.15 -14.33 5.68
CA ASN A 54 13.89 -14.78 4.49
C ASN A 54 13.82 -16.31 4.27
N ARG A 55 13.68 -17.11 5.34
CA ARG A 55 13.52 -18.57 5.21
C ARG A 55 12.14 -18.98 4.71
N ILE A 56 11.11 -18.19 5.01
CA ILE A 56 9.73 -18.46 4.61
C ILE A 56 9.25 -17.60 3.43
N HIS A 57 10.08 -16.65 2.95
CA HIS A 57 9.81 -15.74 1.84
C HIS A 57 9.15 -16.42 0.62
N PRO A 58 9.62 -17.59 0.13
CA PRO A 58 9.02 -18.24 -1.03
C PRO A 58 7.54 -18.60 -0.87
N PHE A 59 7.02 -18.70 0.35
CA PHE A 59 5.65 -19.11 0.62
C PHE A 59 4.72 -17.91 0.89
N LEU A 60 5.27 -16.72 1.16
CA LEU A 60 4.50 -15.59 1.70
C LEU A 60 3.46 -15.02 0.72
N ALA A 61 3.62 -15.21 -0.59
CA ALA A 61 2.58 -14.87 -1.57
C ALA A 61 1.26 -15.63 -1.34
N ALA A 62 1.30 -16.77 -0.66
CA ALA A 62 0.14 -17.59 -0.30
C ALA A 62 -0.18 -17.56 1.21
N ALA A 63 0.31 -16.54 1.94
CA ALA A 63 0.02 -16.38 3.36
C ALA A 63 -1.50 -16.33 3.60
N SER A 64 -1.98 -17.12 4.56
CA SER A 64 -3.38 -17.13 4.97
C SER A 64 -3.69 -15.93 5.87
N GLY A 65 -4.96 -15.56 5.98
CA GLY A 65 -5.40 -14.52 6.93
C GLY A 65 -5.07 -14.89 8.38
N GLY A 66 -5.12 -16.19 8.72
CA GLY A 66 -4.76 -16.66 10.07
C GLY A 66 -3.26 -16.52 10.35
N PHE A 67 -2.39 -16.78 9.37
CA PHE A 67 -0.96 -16.52 9.47
C PHE A 67 -0.67 -15.03 9.66
N LEU A 68 -1.31 -14.18 8.84
CA LEU A 68 -1.14 -12.72 8.87
C LEU A 68 -1.59 -12.13 10.21
N HIS A 69 -2.77 -12.53 10.68
CA HIS A 69 -3.28 -12.13 11.98
C HIS A 69 -2.38 -12.63 13.14
N CYS A 70 -1.81 -13.83 13.03
CA CYS A 70 -0.87 -14.32 14.03
C CYS A 70 0.35 -13.38 14.16
N LEU A 71 0.88 -12.84 13.06
CA LEU A 71 1.99 -11.88 13.11
C LEU A 71 1.64 -10.62 13.91
N THR A 72 0.40 -10.12 13.80
CA THR A 72 -0.03 -8.90 14.53
C THR A 72 -0.17 -9.14 16.03
N THR A 73 -0.30 -10.40 16.47
CA THR A 73 -0.30 -10.74 17.91
C THR A 73 1.09 -10.79 18.53
N LYS A 74 2.15 -10.74 17.69
CA LYS A 74 3.53 -10.75 18.17
C LYS A 74 3.94 -9.35 18.62
N ASN A 75 4.90 -9.29 19.54
CA ASN A 75 5.38 -8.04 20.13
C ASN A 75 6.37 -7.32 19.19
N LEU A 76 5.88 -6.88 18.02
CA LEU A 76 6.69 -6.25 16.98
C LEU A 76 6.95 -4.77 17.29
N THR A 77 8.20 -4.34 17.13
CA THR A 77 8.55 -2.91 17.07
C THR A 77 8.27 -2.37 15.67
N CYS A 78 8.23 -1.04 15.50
CA CYS A 78 8.09 -0.46 14.16
C CYS A 78 9.19 -0.94 13.20
N GLU A 79 10.42 -1.10 13.69
CA GLU A 79 11.52 -1.63 12.90
C GLU A 79 11.25 -3.06 12.44
N THR A 80 10.83 -3.96 13.34
CA THR A 80 10.59 -5.36 12.97
C THR A 80 9.34 -5.53 12.11
N PHE A 81 8.31 -4.72 12.31
CA PHE A 81 7.16 -4.63 11.40
C PHE A 81 7.60 -4.22 9.99
N GLN A 82 8.39 -3.15 9.85
CA GLN A 82 8.86 -2.66 8.56
C GLN A 82 9.77 -3.67 7.84
N ILE A 83 10.55 -4.46 8.60
CA ILE A 83 11.31 -5.59 8.05
C ILE A 83 10.37 -6.66 7.48
N ILE A 84 9.34 -7.08 8.25
CA ILE A 84 8.36 -8.06 7.78
C ILE A 84 7.64 -7.55 6.53
N LEU A 85 7.17 -6.31 6.54
CA LEU A 85 6.49 -5.69 5.41
C LEU A 85 7.37 -5.67 4.16
N ARG A 86 8.66 -5.34 4.27
CA ARG A 86 9.59 -5.35 3.13
C ARG A 86 9.62 -6.69 2.40
N VAL A 87 9.52 -7.79 3.14
CA VAL A 87 9.48 -9.15 2.58
C VAL A 87 8.15 -9.39 1.85
N PHE A 88 7.03 -8.90 2.37
CA PHE A 88 5.74 -8.92 1.66
C PHE A 88 5.71 -8.02 0.42
N VAL A 89 6.37 -6.86 0.46
CA VAL A 89 6.50 -5.96 -0.69
C VAL A 89 7.21 -6.66 -1.85
N GLN A 90 8.24 -7.45 -1.58
CA GLN A 90 8.91 -8.28 -2.60
C GLN A 90 7.98 -9.33 -3.23
N GLN A 91 6.91 -9.70 -2.54
CA GLN A 91 5.92 -10.67 -2.99
C GLN A 91 4.71 -10.05 -3.68
N PHE A 92 4.54 -8.72 -3.61
CA PHE A 92 3.34 -8.00 -4.04
C PHE A 92 2.90 -8.34 -5.48
N HIS A 93 3.84 -8.33 -6.43
CA HIS A 93 3.55 -8.61 -7.85
C HIS A 93 3.18 -10.08 -8.13
N TYR A 94 3.43 -10.98 -7.19
CA TYR A 94 3.09 -12.39 -7.30
C TYR A 94 1.79 -12.77 -6.58
N MET A 95 1.21 -11.83 -5.83
CA MET A 95 -0.10 -11.98 -5.19
C MET A 95 -1.21 -11.57 -6.14
N GLU A 96 -2.32 -12.30 -6.10
CA GLU A 96 -3.60 -11.84 -6.65
C GLU A 96 -4.23 -10.78 -5.74
N GLU A 97 -5.14 -9.97 -6.29
CA GLU A 97 -5.84 -8.90 -5.55
C GLU A 97 -6.42 -9.34 -4.20
N PRO A 98 -7.13 -10.48 -4.08
CA PRO A 98 -7.64 -10.94 -2.78
C PRO A 98 -6.52 -11.18 -1.75
N SER A 99 -5.38 -11.73 -2.17
CA SER A 99 -4.23 -11.95 -1.29
C SER A 99 -3.57 -10.63 -0.88
N ARG A 100 -3.50 -9.64 -1.79
CA ARG A 100 -2.97 -8.31 -1.45
C ARG A 100 -3.83 -7.61 -0.40
N ARG A 101 -5.15 -7.61 -0.59
CA ARG A 101 -6.10 -7.09 0.40
C ARG A 101 -5.98 -7.83 1.72
N MET A 102 -5.83 -9.15 1.69
CA MET A 102 -5.65 -9.94 2.90
C MET A 102 -4.41 -9.52 3.69
N VAL A 103 -3.27 -9.28 3.03
CA VAL A 103 -2.06 -8.74 3.69
C VAL A 103 -2.34 -7.35 4.29
N LEU A 104 -3.03 -6.48 3.56
CA LEU A 104 -3.38 -5.15 4.05
C LEU A 104 -4.28 -5.22 5.29
N GLU A 105 -5.40 -5.92 5.19
CA GLU A 105 -6.48 -5.95 6.18
C GLU A 105 -6.17 -6.85 7.39
N SER A 106 -5.39 -7.92 7.20
CA SER A 106 -5.09 -8.88 8.28
C SER A 106 -3.72 -8.69 8.93
N PHE A 107 -2.86 -7.81 8.38
CA PHE A 107 -1.54 -7.56 8.95
C PHE A 107 -1.19 -6.07 9.04
N ILE A 108 -1.17 -5.34 7.92
CA ILE A 108 -0.66 -3.95 7.87
C ILE A 108 -1.55 -3.00 8.71
N LEU A 109 -2.84 -2.90 8.37
CA LEU A 109 -3.76 -1.99 9.06
C LEU A 109 -3.94 -2.36 10.54
N PRO A 110 -4.16 -3.64 10.92
CA PRO A 110 -4.28 -3.99 12.34
C PRO A 110 -3.04 -3.62 13.16
N TYR A 111 -1.84 -3.82 12.62
CA TYR A 111 -0.61 -3.45 13.33
C TYR A 111 -0.51 -1.93 13.51
N LEU A 112 -0.69 -1.15 12.44
CA LEU A 112 -0.57 0.31 12.48
C LEU A 112 -1.66 0.93 13.38
N ASN A 113 -2.89 0.44 13.33
CA ASN A 113 -3.99 0.90 14.18
C ASN A 113 -3.81 0.55 15.66
N SER A 114 -3.24 -0.61 15.98
CA SER A 114 -2.98 -1.00 17.38
C SER A 114 -1.91 -0.14 18.07
N ASN A 115 -1.08 0.54 17.28
CA ASN A 115 0.06 1.34 17.75
C ASN A 115 -0.08 2.84 17.43
N SER A 116 -1.25 3.31 16.96
CA SER A 116 -1.44 4.70 16.56
C SER A 116 -1.97 5.55 17.73
N SER A 117 -1.21 6.58 18.09
CA SER A 117 -1.74 7.82 18.68
C SER A 117 -1.67 8.94 17.63
N GLY A 118 -2.11 8.64 16.40
CA GLY A 118 -2.02 9.53 15.23
C GLY A 118 -0.63 9.67 14.59
N HIS A 119 0.32 8.80 14.97
CA HIS A 119 1.72 8.81 14.51
C HIS A 119 2.29 7.37 14.35
N ALA A 120 1.53 6.47 13.73
CA ALA A 120 1.95 5.07 13.60
C ALA A 120 3.30 4.96 12.87
N CYS A 121 4.31 4.42 13.55
CA CYS A 121 5.67 4.26 13.03
C CYS A 121 6.19 5.52 12.31
N ALA A 122 6.00 6.67 12.95
CA ALA A 122 6.32 7.98 12.39
C ALA A 122 7.80 8.08 11.99
N LEU A 123 7.99 8.45 10.72
CA LEU A 123 9.27 8.83 10.14
C LEU A 123 9.14 10.29 9.66
N ASN A 124 10.26 10.97 9.48
CA ASN A 124 10.22 12.32 8.90
C ASN A 124 9.87 12.24 7.41
N GLY A 125 8.73 12.85 7.04
CA GLY A 125 8.28 13.01 5.66
C GLY A 125 7.25 11.97 5.20
N SER A 126 6.22 12.44 4.51
CA SER A 126 5.06 11.64 4.08
C SER A 126 5.46 10.52 3.12
N TYR A 127 6.42 10.81 2.25
CA TYR A 127 6.99 9.83 1.31
C TYR A 127 7.61 8.63 2.02
N TYR A 128 8.51 8.86 2.96
CA TYR A 128 9.19 7.77 3.68
C TYR A 128 8.22 7.02 4.59
N TRP A 129 7.28 7.73 5.20
CA TRP A 129 6.26 7.09 6.02
C TRP A 129 5.38 6.15 5.20
N LEU A 130 4.85 6.59 4.05
CA LEU A 130 3.98 5.77 3.20
C LEU A 130 4.73 4.55 2.65
N GLN A 131 5.95 4.76 2.14
CA GLN A 131 6.75 3.68 1.57
C GLN A 131 7.18 2.63 2.60
N ASN A 132 7.56 3.04 3.82
CA ASN A 132 8.02 2.10 4.84
C ASN A 132 6.87 1.38 5.56
N ASN A 133 5.69 1.99 5.64
CA ASN A 133 4.57 1.41 6.38
C ASN A 133 3.52 0.72 5.49
N PHE A 134 3.55 0.95 4.17
CA PHE A 134 2.65 0.31 3.21
C PHE A 134 3.37 -0.21 1.96
N GLY A 135 4.34 0.53 1.44
CA GLY A 135 4.92 0.23 0.12
C GLY A 135 3.82 0.18 -0.96
N PRO A 136 3.88 -0.72 -1.96
CA PRO A 136 2.85 -0.82 -3.00
C PRO A 136 1.46 -1.21 -2.49
N PHE A 137 1.30 -1.68 -1.24
CA PHE A 137 -0.03 -1.90 -0.68
C PHE A 137 -0.78 -0.59 -0.41
N SER A 138 -0.10 0.57 -0.41
CA SER A 138 -0.71 1.88 -0.17
C SER A 138 -1.84 2.20 -1.14
N VAL A 139 -1.77 1.72 -2.38
CA VAL A 139 -2.76 1.98 -3.44
C VAL A 139 -4.13 1.36 -3.15
N LEU A 140 -4.19 0.43 -2.19
CA LEU A 140 -5.39 -0.29 -1.76
C LEU A 140 -6.03 0.32 -0.51
N VAL A 141 -5.43 1.36 0.07
CA VAL A 141 -5.87 2.01 1.31
C VAL A 141 -6.77 3.20 0.97
N GLU A 142 -7.82 3.42 1.74
CA GLU A 142 -8.62 4.64 1.61
C GLU A 142 -7.80 5.84 2.07
N LEU A 143 -7.91 6.99 1.40
CA LEU A 143 -7.07 8.14 1.75
C LEU A 143 -7.38 8.67 3.17
N GLU A 144 -8.62 8.52 3.64
CA GLU A 144 -9.04 8.86 5.01
C GLU A 144 -8.24 8.07 6.07
N ASP A 145 -8.11 6.74 5.91
CA ASP A 145 -7.33 5.89 6.81
C ASP A 145 -5.86 6.36 6.91
N LEU A 146 -5.27 6.83 5.81
CA LEU A 146 -3.89 7.35 5.82
C LEU A 146 -3.76 8.61 6.69
N PHE A 147 -4.76 9.49 6.66
CA PHE A 147 -4.81 10.67 7.53
C PHE A 147 -5.04 10.31 9.00
N GLU A 148 -5.86 9.30 9.30
CA GLU A 148 -6.06 8.84 10.67
C GLU A 148 -4.79 8.21 11.27
N LEU A 149 -4.06 7.45 10.47
CA LEU A 149 -2.83 6.76 10.89
C LEU A 149 -1.65 7.73 11.09
N ASN A 150 -1.61 8.81 10.32
CA ASN A 150 -0.59 9.85 10.41
C ASN A 150 -1.16 11.24 10.16
N MET A 151 -1.42 11.97 11.25
CA MET A 151 -2.00 13.33 11.19
C MET A 151 -1.07 14.37 10.53
N ALA A 152 0.21 14.04 10.35
CA ALA A 152 1.19 14.89 9.67
C ALA A 152 1.38 14.48 8.18
N PHE A 153 0.56 13.56 7.67
CA PHE A 153 0.61 13.12 6.29
C PHE A 153 0.21 14.25 5.33
N ASP A 154 1.14 14.62 4.45
CA ASP A 154 0.90 15.51 3.32
C ASP A 154 0.80 14.66 2.03
N PRO A 155 -0.41 14.50 1.45
CA PRO A 155 -0.60 13.71 0.25
C PRO A 155 0.05 14.35 -0.99
N LEU A 156 0.33 15.66 -0.98
CA LEU A 156 0.95 16.37 -2.11
C LEU A 156 2.46 16.09 -2.22
N GLU A 157 3.08 15.53 -1.18
CA GLU A 157 4.46 15.02 -1.21
C GLU A 157 4.56 13.64 -1.87
N VAL A 158 3.44 12.96 -2.11
CA VAL A 158 3.40 11.55 -2.53
C VAL A 158 2.48 11.28 -3.71
N LEU A 159 2.20 12.29 -4.54
CA LEU A 159 1.31 12.14 -5.71
C LEU A 159 1.71 10.97 -6.62
N ASP A 160 3.00 10.77 -6.89
CA ASP A 160 3.49 9.64 -7.71
C ASP A 160 3.22 8.25 -7.09
N LEU A 161 2.80 8.16 -5.82
CA LEU A 161 2.51 6.92 -5.10
C LEU A 161 1.00 6.69 -4.89
N LEU A 162 0.15 7.67 -5.19
CA LEU A 162 -1.30 7.56 -4.99
C LEU A 162 -1.95 6.77 -6.12
N SER A 163 -2.98 6.00 -5.77
CA SER A 163 -3.86 5.38 -6.76
C SER A 163 -4.75 6.42 -7.45
N PRO A 164 -5.33 6.12 -8.62
CA PRO A 164 -6.30 7.00 -9.27
C PRO A 164 -7.50 7.35 -8.38
N MET A 165 -7.96 6.39 -7.56
CA MET A 165 -9.02 6.60 -6.59
C MET A 165 -8.59 7.59 -5.50
N GLN A 166 -7.42 7.41 -4.90
CA GLN A 166 -6.89 8.30 -3.88
C GLN A 166 -6.69 9.73 -4.40
N MET A 167 -6.24 9.90 -5.66
CA MET A 167 -6.16 11.24 -6.27
C MET A 167 -7.54 11.89 -6.43
N ALA A 168 -8.55 11.11 -6.79
CA ALA A 168 -9.92 11.60 -6.90
C ALA A 168 -10.50 11.96 -5.53
N GLU A 169 -10.29 11.12 -4.51
CA GLU A 169 -10.65 11.39 -3.11
C GLU A 169 -10.02 12.68 -2.60
N LEU A 170 -8.72 12.87 -2.87
CA LEU A 170 -7.97 14.06 -2.47
C LEU A 170 -8.58 15.35 -3.03
N MET A 171 -9.02 15.33 -4.29
CA MET A 171 -9.67 16.48 -4.92
C MET A 171 -11.08 16.71 -4.37
N VAL A 172 -11.90 15.64 -4.23
CA VAL A 172 -13.34 15.76 -3.95
C VAL A 172 -13.66 15.85 -2.45
N LEU A 173 -13.16 14.92 -1.64
CA LEU A 173 -13.63 14.70 -0.28
C LEU A 173 -13.11 15.77 0.70
N PRO A 174 -13.85 16.09 1.77
CA PRO A 174 -13.43 17.08 2.78
C PRO A 174 -12.39 16.50 3.75
N LEU A 175 -11.24 16.10 3.22
CA LEU A 175 -10.15 15.48 3.98
C LEU A 175 -9.30 16.52 4.76
N PRO A 176 -8.68 16.13 5.88
CA PRO A 176 -7.85 17.02 6.68
C PRO A 176 -6.46 17.21 6.02
N HIS A 177 -6.38 18.15 5.08
CA HIS A 177 -5.11 18.59 4.46
C HIS A 177 -4.80 20.05 4.82
N ALA A 178 -3.53 20.44 4.75
CA ALA A 178 -3.07 21.75 5.25
C ALA A 178 -3.31 22.89 4.25
N GLN A 179 -3.46 22.56 2.97
CA GLN A 179 -3.55 23.50 1.86
C GLN A 179 -5.02 23.84 1.52
N GLY A 180 -5.24 24.84 0.66
CA GLY A 180 -6.57 25.14 0.13
C GLY A 180 -7.02 24.11 -0.91
N LYS A 181 -8.33 23.94 -1.10
CA LYS A 181 -8.86 23.03 -2.13
C LYS A 181 -8.44 23.40 -3.55
N ASP A 182 -8.31 24.70 -3.82
CA ASP A 182 -7.79 25.25 -5.07
C ASP A 182 -6.33 24.86 -5.35
N GLU A 183 -5.47 24.96 -4.34
CA GLU A 183 -4.07 24.54 -4.43
C GLU A 183 -3.95 23.03 -4.66
N VAL A 184 -4.70 22.23 -3.89
CA VAL A 184 -4.71 20.76 -4.03
C VAL A 184 -5.12 20.35 -5.44
N ILE A 185 -6.26 20.84 -5.93
CA ILE A 185 -6.77 20.51 -7.27
C ILE A 185 -5.78 20.96 -8.34
N SER A 186 -5.19 22.15 -8.20
CA SER A 186 -4.18 22.63 -9.14
C SER A 186 -2.97 21.72 -9.19
N ARG A 187 -2.41 21.34 -8.04
CA ARG A 187 -1.23 20.46 -7.96
C ARG A 187 -1.50 19.05 -8.45
N VAL A 188 -2.67 18.49 -8.16
CA VAL A 188 -3.07 17.17 -8.68
C VAL A 188 -3.22 17.24 -10.21
N LEU A 189 -3.90 18.26 -10.74
CA LEU A 189 -4.05 18.41 -12.19
C LEU A 189 -2.72 18.70 -12.90
N ASP A 190 -1.84 19.53 -12.34
CA ASP A 190 -0.49 19.75 -12.85
C ASP A 190 0.28 18.43 -12.96
N HIS A 191 0.27 17.65 -11.88
CA HIS A 191 0.85 16.32 -11.85
C HIS A 191 0.25 15.43 -12.95
N LEU A 192 -1.07 15.31 -13.06
CA LEU A 192 -1.68 14.46 -14.09
C LEU A 192 -1.37 14.94 -15.52
N LEU A 193 -1.30 16.25 -15.74
CA LEU A 193 -1.09 16.84 -17.06
C LEU A 193 0.36 16.74 -17.57
N GLU A 194 1.34 16.54 -16.70
CA GLU A 194 2.73 16.27 -17.11
C GLU A 194 2.85 14.98 -17.95
N SER A 195 2.07 13.94 -17.63
CA SER A 195 2.00 12.70 -18.43
C SER A 195 0.59 12.08 -18.36
N PRO A 196 -0.39 12.61 -19.12
CA PRO A 196 -1.81 12.27 -18.96
C PRO A 196 -2.14 10.79 -19.11
N VAL A 197 -1.40 10.09 -19.97
CA VAL A 197 -1.61 8.66 -20.24
C VAL A 197 -0.97 7.82 -19.14
N GLU A 198 0.28 8.09 -18.78
CA GLU A 198 1.00 7.29 -17.77
C GLU A 198 0.43 7.52 -16.36
N ARG A 199 -0.09 8.73 -16.08
CA ARG A 199 -0.69 9.10 -14.80
C ARG A 199 -2.22 8.94 -14.77
N ASN A 200 -2.79 8.23 -15.74
CA ASN A 200 -4.20 7.84 -15.78
C ASN A 200 -5.20 9.01 -15.62
N LEU A 201 -4.93 10.17 -16.25
CA LEU A 201 -5.78 11.37 -16.15
C LEU A 201 -7.26 11.04 -16.42
N GLN A 202 -7.55 10.24 -17.45
CA GLN A 202 -8.93 9.87 -17.80
C GLN A 202 -9.64 9.10 -16.68
N GLU A 203 -8.95 8.16 -16.04
CA GLU A 203 -9.49 7.37 -14.94
C GLU A 203 -9.73 8.26 -13.72
N VAL A 204 -8.76 9.09 -13.36
CA VAL A 204 -8.88 10.02 -12.22
C VAL A 204 -10.05 10.98 -12.42
N LEU A 205 -10.20 11.58 -13.61
CA LEU A 205 -11.33 12.45 -13.91
C LEU A 205 -12.67 11.69 -13.87
N GLY A 206 -12.71 10.45 -14.36
CA GLY A 206 -13.89 9.59 -14.27
C GLY A 206 -14.31 9.31 -12.82
N LEU A 207 -13.36 8.91 -11.98
CA LEU A 207 -13.57 8.67 -10.56
C LEU A 207 -13.95 9.95 -9.80
N THR A 208 -13.36 11.08 -10.17
CA THR A 208 -13.68 12.40 -9.61
C THR A 208 -15.15 12.75 -9.84
N ILE A 209 -15.68 12.49 -11.05
CA ILE A 209 -17.10 12.72 -11.36
C ILE A 209 -17.98 11.78 -10.52
N ILE A 210 -17.61 10.50 -10.42
CA ILE A 210 -18.36 9.51 -9.64
C ILE A 210 -18.45 9.96 -8.18
N LEU A 211 -17.31 10.23 -7.54
CA LEU A 211 -17.25 10.70 -6.15
C LEU A 211 -18.03 12.00 -5.97
N ALA A 212 -17.87 12.97 -6.87
CA ALA A 212 -18.56 14.25 -6.74
C ALA A 212 -20.10 14.12 -6.80
N THR A 213 -20.61 13.10 -7.48
CA THR A 213 -22.04 12.80 -7.55
C THR A 213 -22.55 11.96 -6.37
N GLN A 214 -21.74 11.03 -5.85
CA GLN A 214 -22.14 10.13 -4.77
C GLN A 214 -22.07 10.82 -3.41
N ASP A 215 -21.04 11.61 -3.17
CA ASP A 215 -20.75 12.22 -1.87
C ASP A 215 -21.17 13.70 -1.79
N GLU A 216 -21.99 14.17 -2.74
CA GLU A 216 -22.45 15.56 -2.88
C GLU A 216 -21.30 16.57 -2.66
N ALA A 217 -20.35 16.61 -3.60
CA ALA A 217 -19.14 17.41 -3.45
C ALA A 217 -19.42 18.86 -2.98
N PRO A 218 -18.60 19.40 -2.06
CA PRO A 218 -18.79 20.75 -1.54
C PRO A 218 -18.64 21.79 -2.66
N CYS A 219 -19.33 22.93 -2.55
CA CYS A 219 -19.24 24.01 -3.53
C CYS A 219 -17.81 24.48 -3.83
N GLU A 220 -16.94 24.44 -2.83
CA GLU A 220 -15.51 24.79 -2.94
C GLU A 220 -14.78 23.92 -3.99
N PHE A 221 -15.14 22.64 -4.10
CA PHE A 221 -14.59 21.75 -5.13
C PHE A 221 -14.95 22.26 -6.52
N TYR A 222 -16.23 22.57 -6.79
CA TYR A 222 -16.66 23.06 -8.10
C TYR A 222 -16.05 24.42 -8.45
N GLN A 223 -15.94 25.32 -7.46
CA GLN A 223 -15.31 26.63 -7.63
C GLN A 223 -13.82 26.52 -7.99
N ALA A 224 -13.12 25.50 -7.48
CA ALA A 224 -11.72 25.25 -7.78
C ALA A 224 -11.50 24.49 -9.10
N ILE A 225 -12.23 23.40 -9.35
CA ILE A 225 -11.95 22.50 -10.47
C ILE A 225 -12.41 23.03 -11.83
N ILE A 226 -13.56 23.70 -11.90
CA ILE A 226 -14.14 24.15 -13.18
C ILE A 226 -13.23 25.17 -13.89
N PRO A 227 -12.73 26.23 -13.22
CA PRO A 227 -11.81 27.17 -13.85
C PRO A 227 -10.51 26.49 -14.32
N ARG A 228 -9.94 25.61 -13.48
CA ARG A 228 -8.66 24.93 -13.76
C ARG A 228 -8.76 23.99 -14.96
N LEU A 229 -9.87 23.25 -15.11
CA LEU A 229 -10.13 22.42 -16.29
C LEU A 229 -10.32 23.27 -17.56
N SER A 230 -11.04 24.39 -17.46
CA SER A 230 -11.28 25.30 -18.59
C SER A 230 -9.98 25.90 -19.15
N GLU A 231 -9.06 26.27 -18.26
CA GLU A 231 -7.71 26.74 -18.63
C GLU A 231 -6.88 25.64 -19.30
N SER A 232 -6.98 24.41 -18.82
CA SER A 232 -6.26 23.26 -19.38
C SER A 232 -6.74 22.91 -20.79
N VAL A 233 -8.05 23.01 -21.06
CA VAL A 233 -8.61 22.75 -22.39
C VAL A 233 -8.21 23.84 -23.40
N THR A 234 -8.10 25.08 -22.97
CA THR A 234 -7.76 26.22 -23.86
C THR A 234 -6.26 26.33 -24.15
N SER A 235 -5.40 25.78 -23.30
CA SER A 235 -3.94 25.73 -23.49
C SER A 235 -3.47 24.55 -24.37
N VAL A 236 -4.32 23.56 -24.62
CA VAL A 236 -4.03 22.45 -25.55
C VAL A 236 -4.41 22.88 -26.98
N PRO A 237 -3.47 22.97 -27.95
CA PRO A 237 -3.80 23.27 -29.34
C PRO A 237 -4.58 22.10 -29.96
N GLY A 238 -5.90 22.22 -30.07
CA GLY A 238 -6.79 21.54 -31.03
C GLY A 238 -6.50 20.09 -31.45
N VAL A 239 -6.44 19.13 -30.52
CA VAL A 239 -6.42 17.67 -30.85
C VAL A 239 -7.69 16.93 -30.40
N LEU A 240 -8.76 17.65 -30.04
CA LEU A 240 -10.07 17.04 -29.82
C LEU A 240 -11.12 17.81 -30.61
N GLU A 241 -11.13 17.61 -31.94
CA GLU A 241 -12.35 17.86 -32.70
C GLU A 241 -13.42 16.86 -32.24
N PRO A 242 -14.65 17.33 -31.93
CA PRO A 242 -15.75 16.42 -31.63
C PRO A 242 -16.08 15.62 -32.89
N ILE A 243 -16.12 14.30 -32.76
CA ILE A 243 -16.77 13.44 -33.76
C ILE A 243 -18.25 13.79 -33.69
N ILE A 244 -18.72 14.59 -34.65
CA ILE A 244 -20.14 14.83 -34.94
C ILE A 244 -20.75 13.56 -35.51
#